data_AF-H3SNF7-F1
#
_entry.id   AF-H3SNF7-F1
#
_cell.length_a   1.000
_cell.length_b   1.000
_cell.length_c   1.000
_cell.angle_alpha   90.00
_cell.angle_beta   90.00
_cell.angle_gamma   90.00
#
_symmetry.space_group_name_H-M   'P 1'
#
loop_
_entity.id
_entity.type
_entity.pdbx_description
1 polymer ?
#
loop_
_entity_poly.entity_id
_entity_poly.type
_entity_poly.pdbx_seq_one_letter_code
_entity_poly.pdbx_strand_id
1 'polypeptide(L)' 'MKRLLNIELDDVTTQKLLDIATRHCKLALGHTSPERREAIKAEIVALIEERSQILASYTL' A
#
# COMPACT_ATOMS: atom_id res chain seq x y z
N MET A 1 -10.76 8.23 16.19
CA MET A 1 -10.17 6.94 15.72
C MET A 1 -11.09 6.36 14.66
N LYS A 2 -10.72 6.45 13.37
CA LYS A 2 -11.47 5.77 12.30
C LYS A 2 -11.16 4.27 12.38
N ARG A 3 -12.13 3.48 12.82
CA ARG A 3 -12.06 2.00 12.82
C ARG A 3 -12.36 1.52 11.41
N LEU A 4 -11.32 1.16 10.66
CA LEU A 4 -11.46 0.23 9.55
C LEU A 4 -10.77 -1.07 9.98
N LEU A 5 -11.62 -2.08 10.23
CA LEU A 5 -11.35 -3.52 10.26
C LEU A 5 -11.22 -4.27 11.59
N ASN A 6 -10.97 -3.68 12.76
CA ASN A 6 -11.04 -4.45 14.03
C ASN A 6 -10.22 -5.77 14.03
N ILE A 7 -9.14 -5.84 13.21
CA ILE A 7 -8.26 -6.99 13.13
C ILE A 7 -7.03 -6.65 13.99
N GLU A 8 -6.83 -7.40 15.08
CA GLU A 8 -5.52 -7.46 15.73
C GLU A 8 -4.60 -8.25 14.80
N LEU A 9 -3.68 -7.55 14.14
CA LEU A 9 -2.68 -8.15 13.27
C LEU A 9 -1.37 -8.25 14.03
N ASP A 10 -0.89 -9.48 14.24
CA ASP A 10 0.49 -9.69 14.64
C ASP A 10 1.45 -9.44 13.46
N ASP A 11 2.75 -9.30 13.73
CA ASP A 11 3.75 -8.99 12.72
C ASP A 11 3.79 -10.05 11.62
N VAL A 12 3.56 -11.32 11.97
CA VAL A 12 3.55 -12.45 11.04
C VAL A 12 2.36 -12.37 10.07
N THR A 13 1.19 -12.04 10.57
CA THR A 13 -0.05 -11.90 9.79
C THR A 13 0.00 -10.63 8.94
N THR A 14 0.53 -9.54 9.49
CA THR A 14 0.79 -8.30 8.74
C THR A 14 1.72 -8.58 7.57
N GLN A 15 2.83 -9.29 7.80
CA GLN A 15 3.79 -9.63 6.75
C GLN A 15 3.14 -10.51 5.67
N LYS A 16 2.33 -11.50 6.05
CA LYS A 16 1.61 -12.36 5.10
C LYS A 16 0.60 -11.57 4.26
N LEU A 17 -0.15 -10.65 4.86
CA LEU A 17 -1.10 -9.79 4.14
C LEU A 17 -0.37 -8.87 3.15
N LEU A 18 0.75 -8.29 3.58
CA LEU A 18 1.59 -7.46 2.71
C LEU A 18 2.08 -8.25 1.50
N ASP A 19 2.46 -9.51 1.71
CA ASP A 19 2.98 -10.40 0.69
C ASP A 19 1.91 -10.84 -0.32
N ILE A 20 0.68 -11.08 0.16
CA ILE A 20 -0.50 -11.35 -0.68
C ILE A 20 -0.87 -10.12 -1.49
N ALA A 21 -0.94 -8.95 -0.87
CA ALA A 21 -1.25 -7.69 -1.53
C ALA A 21 -0.22 -7.37 -2.61
N THR A 22 1.07 -7.55 -2.31
CA THR A 22 2.18 -7.35 -3.27
C THR A 22 2.05 -8.26 -4.48
N ARG A 23 1.70 -9.54 -4.29
CA ARG A 23 1.47 -10.49 -5.40
C ARG A 23 0.28 -10.08 -6.27
N HIS A 24 -0.83 -9.65 -5.65
CA HIS A 24 -2.00 -9.19 -6.39
C HIS A 24 -1.70 -7.92 -7.19
N CYS A 25 -0.99 -6.96 -6.61
CA CYS A 25 -0.57 -5.75 -7.32
C CYS A 25 0.34 -6.11 -8.51
N LYS A 26 1.30 -7.02 -8.36
CA LYS A 26 2.16 -7.48 -9.47
C LYS A 26 1.36 -8.14 -10.60
N LEU A 27 0.41 -9.01 -10.27
CA LEU A 27 -0.47 -9.65 -11.26
C LEU A 27 -1.36 -8.62 -11.97
N ALA A 28 -2.01 -7.73 -11.22
CA ALA A 28 -2.84 -6.67 -11.78
C ALA A 28 -2.04 -5.75 -12.71
N LEU A 29 -0.80 -5.42 -12.34
CA LEU A 29 0.13 -4.61 -13.14
C LEU A 29 0.61 -5.35 -14.41
N GLY A 30 0.73 -6.68 -14.35
CA GLY A 30 1.06 -7.52 -15.51
C GLY A 30 -0.04 -7.56 -16.57
N HIS A 31 -1.31 -7.47 -16.15
CA HIS A 31 -2.48 -7.53 -17.02
C HIS A 31 -3.10 -6.15 -17.36
N THR A 32 -2.49 -5.05 -16.93
CA THR A 32 -2.95 -3.68 -17.26
C THR A 32 -2.22 -3.11 -18.47
N SER A 33 -2.92 -2.25 -19.24
CA SER A 33 -2.31 -1.52 -20.34
C SER A 33 -1.15 -0.64 -19.86
N PRO A 34 -0.18 -0.30 -20.72
CA PRO A 34 0.95 0.55 -20.34
C PRO A 34 0.51 1.88 -19.71
N GLU A 35 -0.53 2.53 -20.21
CA GLU A 35 -1.03 3.80 -19.66
C GLU A 35 -1.56 3.61 -18.23
N ARG A 36 -2.27 2.51 -17.99
CA ARG A 36 -2.81 2.22 -16.65
C ARG A 36 -1.72 1.80 -15.67
N ARG A 37 -0.68 1.13 -16.15
CA ARG A 37 0.50 0.79 -15.35
C ARG A 37 1.23 2.05 -14.89
N GLU A 38 1.42 3.03 -15.76
CA GLU A 38 2.07 4.30 -15.39
C GLU A 38 1.20 5.13 -14.43
N ALA A 39 -0.12 5.15 -14.63
CA ALA A 39 -1.04 5.80 -13.70
C ALA A 39 -0.96 5.19 -12.27
N ILE A 40 -0.93 3.85 -12.17
CA ILE A 40 -0.81 3.16 -10.88
C ILE A 40 0.55 3.45 -10.23
N LYS A 41 1.65 3.50 -11.00
CA LYS A 41 2.97 3.86 -10.45
C LYS A 41 2.97 5.27 -9.85
N ALA A 42 2.38 6.24 -10.55
CA ALA A 42 2.28 7.61 -10.05
C ALA A 42 1.48 7.68 -8.74
N GLU A 43 0.38 6.95 -8.65
CA GLU A 43 -0.44 6.86 -7.44
C GLU A 43 0.32 6.21 -6.26
N ILE A 44 1.08 5.14 -6.52
CA ILE A 44 1.95 4.52 -5.50
C ILE A 44 2.97 5.52 -4.96
N VAL A 45 3.62 6.30 -5.83
CA VAL A 45 4.60 7.32 -5.41
C VAL A 45 3.93 8.37 -4.52
N ALA A 46 2.76 8.88 -4.92
CA ALA A 46 2.02 9.85 -4.12
C ALA A 46 1.65 9.32 -2.73
N LEU A 47 1.21 8.06 -2.64
CA LEU A 47 0.88 7.41 -1.36
C LEU A 47 2.11 7.22 -0.45
N ILE A 48 3.28 6.95 -1.03
CA ILE A 48 4.54 6.85 -0.27
C ILE A 48 4.92 8.22 0.30
N GLU A 49 4.76 9.29 -0.47
CA GLU A 49 4.98 10.66 -0.01
C GLU A 49 4.02 11.05 1.12
N GLU A 50 2.73 10.80 0.95
CA GLU A 50 1.71 11.07 1.97
C GLU A 50 2.01 10.30 3.27
N ARG A 51 2.35 9.01 3.16
CA ARG A 51 2.79 8.21 4.32
C ARG A 51 4.01 8.83 5.01
N SER A 52 4.98 9.30 4.24
CA SER A 52 6.21 9.89 4.79
C SER A 52 5.92 11.20 5.55
N GLN A 53 5.02 12.04 5.02
CA GLN A 53 4.57 13.26 5.69
C GLN A 53 3.82 12.94 6.98
N ILE A 54 2.92 11.96 6.95
CA ILE A 54 2.18 11.49 8.12
C ILE A 54 3.16 11.00 9.19
N LEU A 55 4.14 10.16 8.83
CA LEU A 55 5.14 9.67 9.78
C LEU A 55 6.00 10.80 10.37
N ALA A 56 6.43 11.76 9.55
CA ALA A 56 7.16 12.92 10.03
C ALA A 56 6.35 13.72 11.06
N SER A 57 5.03 13.83 10.88
CA SER A 57 4.14 14.53 11.81
C SER A 57 4.01 13.87 13.20
N TYR A 58 4.34 12.59 13.33
CA TYR A 58 4.32 11.85 14.61
C TYR A 58 5.66 11.88 15.37
N THR A 59 6.69 12.53 14.82
CA THR A 59 8.03 12.66 15.44
C THR A 59 8.27 13.98 16.16
N LEU A 60 7.21 14.79 16.36
CA LEU A 60 7.16 15.97 17.24
C LEU A 60 6.72 15.58 18.65
#